data_AF-M4SVV1-F1
#
_entry.id   AF-M4SVV1-F1
#
_cell.length_a   1.000
_cell.length_b   1.000
_cell.length_c   1.000
_cell.angle_alpha   90.00
_cell.angle_beta   90.00
_cell.angle_gamma   90.00
#
_symmetry.space_group_name_H-M   'P 1'
#
loop_
_entity.id
_entity.type
_entity.pdbx_description
1 polymer ?
#
loop_
_entity_poly.entity_id
_entity_poly.type
_entity_poly.pdbx_seq_one_letter_code
_entity_poly.pdbx_strand_id
1 'polypeptide(L)'
;SYKTQIYIEVKKSGNYRKIDLALVEYYTRKANLALREASGAELTKGATAIARAARFQGAIQEYIQMMAQIADSATHSCLQKHDGSARVGGTAAALTVTDKGCGATDTQIIAAEPTTTHFDNSGITHTELSGSGTAADAAGSAKCALTGAKASSYLLNGDGGQSTITGEPVFAGGLFKLGADLLLNSPNQITTTSAKYLVMKNGHDAFLAAKEITPGFTFKAPTQLAHDEDFKNAYRRQVLGDKKLDEPDAPVEANAVETAFGSKMATECKDFPDTKVIDVTGKQTEGKELSTINDLDELEKVLTHYQEARLASLNKEITELKDQLKTLGAKAAEKTPE
;
A
#
# COMPACT_ATOMS: atom_id res chain seq x y z
N SER A 1 -11.93 -1.16 -16.34
CA SER A 1 -13.35 -1.23 -16.72
C SER A 1 -13.60 -0.48 -18.04
N TYR A 2 -13.43 0.85 -18.10
CA TYR A 2 -13.66 1.62 -19.34
C TYR A 2 -12.92 1.12 -20.57
N LYS A 3 -11.60 0.92 -20.49
CA LYS A 3 -10.82 0.40 -21.64
C LYS A 3 -11.37 -0.92 -22.19
N THR A 4 -11.80 -1.84 -21.32
CA THR A 4 -12.42 -3.10 -21.72
C THR A 4 -13.74 -2.88 -22.47
N GLN A 5 -14.60 -1.99 -21.98
CA GLN A 5 -15.87 -1.66 -22.64
C GLN A 5 -15.63 -0.99 -24.00
N ILE A 6 -14.75 0.02 -24.06
CA ILE A 6 -14.38 0.71 -25.31
C ILE A 6 -13.85 -0.28 -26.34
N TYR A 7 -12.97 -1.20 -25.93
CA TYR A 7 -12.47 -2.26 -26.81
C TYR A 7 -13.61 -3.10 -27.41
N ILE A 8 -14.63 -3.47 -26.63
CA ILE A 8 -15.77 -4.26 -27.10
C ILE A 8 -16.64 -3.44 -28.05
N GLU A 9 -16.90 -2.17 -27.75
CA GLU A 9 -17.64 -1.29 -28.66
C GLU A 9 -16.94 -1.17 -30.02
N VAL A 10 -15.61 -0.99 -30.01
CA VAL A 10 -14.82 -0.74 -31.22
C VAL A 10 -14.54 -2.01 -32.02
N LYS A 11 -14.08 -3.09 -31.37
CA LYS A 11 -13.58 -4.29 -32.04
C LYS A 11 -14.63 -5.39 -32.16
N LYS A 12 -15.65 -5.37 -31.31
CA LYS A 12 -16.71 -6.38 -31.26
C LYS A 12 -18.08 -5.79 -31.57
N SER A 13 -18.14 -4.52 -32.01
CA SER A 13 -19.38 -3.82 -32.35
C SER A 13 -20.41 -3.85 -31.20
N GLY A 14 -19.95 -3.71 -29.96
CA GLY A 14 -20.80 -3.72 -28.77
C GLY A 14 -21.37 -5.11 -28.41
N ASN A 15 -20.84 -6.19 -29.01
CA ASN A 15 -21.27 -7.54 -28.67
C ASN A 15 -20.52 -8.06 -27.43
N TYR A 16 -21.09 -7.78 -26.26
CA TYR A 16 -20.57 -8.28 -24.99
C TYR A 16 -20.86 -9.77 -24.82
N ARG A 17 -19.81 -10.59 -24.66
CA ARG A 17 -19.99 -11.96 -24.16
C ARG A 17 -20.25 -11.87 -22.65
N LYS A 18 -20.92 -12.88 -22.09
CA LYS A 18 -21.13 -12.98 -20.63
C LYS A 18 -19.82 -12.89 -19.83
N ILE A 19 -18.73 -13.46 -20.35
CA ILE A 19 -17.40 -13.37 -19.72
C ILE A 19 -16.82 -11.96 -19.75
N ASP A 20 -17.13 -11.17 -20.78
CA ASP A 20 -16.71 -9.78 -20.88
C ASP A 20 -17.43 -8.92 -19.83
N LEU A 21 -18.73 -9.20 -19.60
CA LEU A 21 -19.51 -8.56 -18.53
C LEU A 21 -18.96 -8.92 -17.14
N ALA A 22 -18.59 -10.19 -16.91
CA ALA A 22 -17.94 -10.61 -15.66
C ALA A 22 -16.63 -9.83 -15.41
N LEU A 23 -15.82 -9.65 -16.46
CA LEU A 23 -14.56 -8.91 -16.38
C LEU A 23 -14.76 -7.41 -16.11
N VAL A 24 -15.75 -6.79 -16.77
CA VAL A 24 -16.13 -5.39 -16.53
C VAL A 24 -16.57 -5.20 -15.09
N GLU A 25 -17.45 -6.08 -14.58
CA GLU A 25 -17.93 -6.06 -13.20
C GLU A 25 -16.78 -6.23 -12.19
N TYR A 26 -15.88 -7.18 -12.44
CA TYR A 26 -14.68 -7.39 -11.64
C TYR A 26 -13.80 -6.12 -11.57
N TYR A 27 -13.49 -5.50 -12.70
CA TYR A 27 -12.68 -4.27 -12.70
C TYR A 27 -13.38 -3.10 -12.03
N THR A 28 -14.70 -2.96 -12.19
CA THR A 28 -15.48 -1.93 -11.50
C THR A 28 -15.45 -2.17 -9.98
N ARG A 29 -15.55 -3.42 -9.52
CA ARG A 29 -15.40 -3.76 -8.10
C ARG A 29 -14.01 -3.42 -7.58
N LYS A 30 -12.94 -3.76 -8.29
CA LYS A 30 -11.56 -3.41 -7.90
C LYS A 30 -11.34 -1.89 -7.85
N ALA A 31 -11.89 -1.13 -8.80
CA ALA A 31 -11.85 0.33 -8.76
C ALA A 31 -12.60 0.90 -7.56
N ASN A 32 -13.78 0.38 -7.23
CA ASN A 32 -14.54 0.79 -6.05
C ASN A 32 -13.83 0.43 -4.74
N LEU A 33 -13.19 -0.74 -4.66
CA LEU A 33 -12.37 -1.10 -3.51
C LEU A 33 -11.18 -0.16 -3.37
N ALA A 34 -10.44 0.11 -4.45
CA ALA A 34 -9.34 1.07 -4.42
C ALA A 34 -9.80 2.48 -4.03
N LEU A 35 -10.99 2.93 -4.46
CA LEU A 35 -11.56 4.21 -4.05
C LEU A 35 -11.93 4.23 -2.55
N ARG A 36 -12.46 3.11 -2.03
CA ARG A 36 -12.74 2.94 -0.60
C ARG A 36 -11.47 2.84 0.23
N GLU A 37 -10.39 2.28 -0.31
CA GLU A 37 -9.07 2.27 0.33
C GLU A 37 -8.45 3.69 0.30
N ALA A 38 -8.65 4.44 -0.79
CA ALA A 38 -8.20 5.83 -0.91
C ALA A 38 -9.04 6.83 -0.08
N SER A 39 -10.14 6.41 0.52
CA SER A 39 -11.04 7.27 1.31
C SER A 39 -11.31 6.68 2.70
N GLY A 40 -11.58 7.54 3.70
CA GLY A 40 -11.99 7.08 5.03
C GLY A 40 -10.90 6.35 5.83
N ALA A 41 -11.16 5.08 6.18
CA ALA A 41 -10.43 4.35 7.23
C ALA A 41 -8.99 3.98 6.84
N GLU A 42 -8.74 3.56 5.60
CA GLU A 42 -7.41 3.13 5.15
C GLU A 42 -6.45 4.31 4.98
N LEU A 43 -6.91 5.45 4.44
CA LEU A 43 -6.15 6.71 4.46
C LEU A 43 -5.80 7.14 5.90
N THR A 44 -6.76 7.03 6.82
CA THR A 44 -6.56 7.34 8.24
C THR A 44 -5.54 6.39 8.88
N LYS A 45 -5.60 5.10 8.54
CA LYS A 45 -4.65 4.06 8.98
C LYS A 45 -3.24 4.37 8.49
N GLY A 46 -3.07 4.68 7.20
CA GLY A 46 -1.79 5.08 6.62
C GLY A 46 -1.23 6.35 7.25
N ALA A 47 -2.02 7.41 7.38
CA ALA A 47 -1.60 8.64 8.03
C ALA A 47 -1.22 8.43 9.51
N THR A 48 -1.97 7.60 10.21
CA THR A 48 -1.68 7.23 11.61
C THR A 48 -0.37 6.44 11.71
N ALA A 49 -0.13 5.49 10.79
CA ALA A 49 1.11 4.73 10.73
C ALA A 49 2.31 5.65 10.50
N ILE A 50 2.22 6.58 9.53
CA ILE A 50 3.27 7.59 9.26
C ILE A 50 3.56 8.40 10.53
N ALA A 51 2.53 8.97 11.17
CA ALA A 51 2.71 9.79 12.36
C ALA A 51 3.32 9.01 13.53
N ARG A 52 2.93 7.75 13.71
CA ARG A 52 3.47 6.88 14.77
C ARG A 52 4.93 6.48 14.51
N ALA A 53 5.25 6.07 13.29
CA ALA A 53 6.63 5.75 12.89
C ALA A 53 7.54 6.97 13.02
N ALA A 54 7.10 8.14 12.53
CA ALA A 54 7.87 9.38 12.61
C ALA A 54 8.13 9.81 14.07
N ARG A 55 7.13 9.70 14.95
CA ARG A 55 7.34 9.99 16.39
C ARG A 55 8.36 9.05 17.02
N PHE A 56 8.32 7.76 16.68
CA PHE A 56 9.28 6.81 17.22
C PHE A 56 10.70 7.07 16.68
N GLN A 57 10.85 7.29 15.37
CA GLN A 57 12.10 7.69 14.75
C GLN A 57 12.66 8.97 15.37
N GLY A 58 11.84 10.01 15.54
CA GLY A 58 12.25 11.27 16.15
C GLY A 58 12.75 11.09 17.58
N ALA A 59 12.07 10.26 18.38
CA ALA A 59 12.52 9.96 19.75
C ALA A 59 13.88 9.24 19.78
N ILE A 60 14.16 8.37 18.80
CA ILE A 60 15.46 7.69 18.66
C ILE A 60 16.54 8.69 18.22
N GLN A 61 16.27 9.48 17.18
CA GLN A 61 17.22 10.45 16.64
C GLN A 61 17.61 11.50 17.69
N GLU A 62 16.62 12.04 18.42
CA GLU A 62 16.88 13.00 19.50
C GLU A 62 17.75 12.40 20.60
N TYR A 63 17.48 11.15 21.01
CA TYR A 63 18.31 10.47 22.00
C TYR A 63 19.75 10.29 21.52
N ILE A 64 19.95 9.85 20.27
CA ILE A 64 21.29 9.66 19.70
C ILE A 64 22.05 10.98 19.66
N GLN A 65 21.41 12.07 19.19
CA GLN A 65 22.05 13.39 19.14
C GLN A 65 22.35 13.91 20.55
N MET A 66 21.43 13.76 21.51
CA MET A 66 21.66 14.13 22.90
C MET A 66 22.86 13.39 23.49
N MET A 67 22.94 12.06 23.34
CA MET A 67 24.04 11.25 23.88
C MET A 67 25.39 11.62 23.24
N ALA A 68 25.39 12.04 21.97
CA ALA A 68 26.58 12.53 21.31
C ALA A 68 27.07 13.87 21.86
N GLN A 69 26.14 14.77 22.22
CA GLN A 69 26.46 16.09 22.77
C GLN A 69 26.91 16.02 24.24
N ILE A 70 26.58 14.95 24.97
CA ILE A 70 27.02 14.74 26.35
C ILE A 70 28.40 14.08 26.33
N ALA A 71 29.39 14.92 26.04
CA ALA A 71 30.79 14.57 26.00
C ALA A 71 31.66 15.74 26.49
N ASP A 72 32.78 15.40 27.12
CA ASP A 72 33.77 16.37 27.61
C ASP A 72 35.18 15.97 27.14
N SER A 73 35.55 14.71 27.35
CA SER A 73 36.88 14.20 27.09
C SER A 73 36.87 12.73 26.69
N ALA A 74 38.03 12.18 26.34
CA ALA A 74 38.16 10.77 25.95
C ALA A 74 37.71 9.78 27.05
N THR A 75 37.62 10.24 28.30
CA THR A 75 37.19 9.45 29.46
C THR A 75 35.74 9.75 29.89
N HIS A 76 35.09 10.74 29.30
CA HIS A 76 33.73 11.16 29.65
C HIS A 76 32.94 11.48 28.38
N SER A 77 32.20 10.48 27.90
CA SER A 77 31.38 10.57 26.68
C SER A 77 30.24 9.56 26.77
N CYS A 78 29.06 9.96 26.31
CA CYS A 78 27.84 9.15 26.34
C CYS A 78 27.52 8.42 25.04
N LEU A 79 28.24 8.72 23.95
CA LEU A 79 28.13 7.98 22.70
C LEU A 79 29.54 7.69 22.15
N GLN A 80 29.82 6.41 21.92
CA GLN A 80 31.05 6.01 21.25
C GLN A 80 30.90 6.14 19.72
N LYS A 81 32.03 6.33 19.04
CA LYS A 81 32.11 6.13 17.60
C LYS A 81 32.08 4.64 17.27
N HIS A 82 31.84 4.31 16.01
CA HIS A 82 31.77 2.92 15.55
C HIS A 82 33.07 2.13 15.81
N ASP A 83 34.22 2.80 15.87
CA ASP A 83 35.52 2.19 16.20
C ASP A 83 35.73 1.93 17.72
N GLY A 84 34.71 2.18 18.54
CA GLY A 84 34.75 2.02 20.01
C GLY A 84 35.44 3.17 20.73
N SER A 85 35.95 4.19 20.01
CA SER A 85 36.54 5.37 20.65
C SER A 85 35.46 6.33 21.15
N ALA A 86 35.79 7.09 22.20
CA ALA A 86 34.89 8.14 22.70
C ALA A 86 34.62 9.19 21.62
N ARG A 87 33.35 9.59 21.44
CA ARG A 87 33.04 10.79 20.67
C ARG A 87 33.39 12.00 21.54
N VAL A 88 34.29 12.85 21.03
CA VAL A 88 34.81 14.05 21.70
C VAL A 88 34.81 15.21 20.73
N GLY A 89 34.65 16.43 21.27
CA GLY A 89 34.65 17.65 20.46
C GLY A 89 34.46 18.87 21.35
N GLY A 90 35.21 19.94 21.09
CA GLY A 90 35.08 21.21 21.82
C GLY A 90 33.92 22.09 21.35
N THR A 91 33.13 21.63 20.37
CA THR A 91 32.00 22.37 19.80
C THR A 91 30.85 21.42 19.46
N ALA A 92 29.62 21.93 19.48
CA ALA A 92 28.42 21.15 19.14
C ALA A 92 28.50 20.54 17.73
N ALA A 93 29.08 21.28 16.77
CA ALA A 93 29.26 20.81 15.40
C ALA A 93 30.20 19.60 15.29
N ALA A 94 31.23 19.52 16.13
CA ALA A 94 32.14 18.39 16.18
C ALA A 94 31.49 17.13 16.79
N LEU A 95 30.43 17.30 17.58
CA LEU A 95 29.70 16.22 18.25
C LEU A 95 28.46 15.76 17.47
N THR A 96 28.04 16.45 16.41
CA THR A 96 26.91 16.06 15.56
C THR A 96 27.08 14.64 15.01
N VAL A 97 26.05 13.82 15.14
CA VAL A 97 26.03 12.47 14.55
C VAL A 97 25.55 12.57 13.11
N THR A 98 26.45 12.26 12.18
CA THR A 98 26.18 12.22 10.73
C THR A 98 26.27 10.81 10.15
N ASP A 99 26.54 9.81 11.01
CA ASP A 99 26.58 8.41 10.67
C ASP A 99 25.27 7.98 9.97
N LYS A 100 25.41 7.08 8.98
CA LYS A 100 24.30 6.65 8.12
C LYS A 100 23.13 6.14 8.97
N GLY A 101 21.94 6.72 8.76
CA GLY A 101 20.71 6.36 9.48
C GLY A 101 20.53 7.05 10.85
N CYS A 102 21.56 7.74 11.36
CA CYS A 102 21.51 8.47 12.63
C CYS A 102 21.45 10.01 12.46
N GLY A 103 21.82 10.50 11.27
CA GLY A 103 21.68 11.92 10.91
C GLY A 103 20.23 12.37 10.79
N ALA A 104 19.97 13.65 11.05
CA ALA A 104 18.69 14.27 10.74
C ALA A 104 18.41 14.16 9.23
N THR A 105 17.27 13.60 8.86
CA THR A 105 16.84 13.45 7.47
C THR A 105 15.72 14.43 7.19
N ASP A 106 15.98 15.43 6.34
CA ASP A 106 14.94 16.29 5.75
C ASP A 106 14.52 15.74 4.37
N THR A 107 14.43 14.41 4.27
CA THR A 107 14.10 13.76 3.01
C THR A 107 12.63 13.98 2.73
N GLN A 108 12.34 14.56 1.57
CA GLN A 108 11.00 14.65 1.02
C GLN A 108 10.32 13.28 1.07
N ILE A 109 9.08 13.23 1.54
CA ILE A 109 8.27 12.01 1.50
C ILE A 109 7.99 11.68 0.03
N ILE A 110 8.53 10.55 -0.42
CA ILE A 110 8.29 9.99 -1.75
C ILE A 110 7.59 8.64 -1.60
N ALA A 111 6.74 8.30 -2.57
CA ALA A 111 6.14 6.98 -2.62
C ALA A 111 7.24 5.94 -2.89
N ALA A 112 7.41 5.01 -1.97
CA ALA A 112 8.33 3.88 -2.09
C ALA A 112 7.74 2.67 -1.36
N GLU A 113 8.09 1.47 -1.82
CA GLU A 113 7.85 0.22 -1.08
C GLU A 113 9.17 -0.25 -0.45
N PRO A 114 9.61 0.38 0.66
CA PRO A 114 10.85 -0.03 1.29
C PRO A 114 10.69 -1.41 1.92
N THR A 115 11.67 -2.29 1.67
CA THR A 115 11.82 -3.51 2.46
C THR A 115 12.30 -3.15 3.85
N THR A 116 11.52 -3.50 4.86
CA THR A 116 11.86 -3.31 6.27
C THR A 116 12.49 -4.60 6.80
N THR A 117 13.78 -4.55 7.11
CA THR A 117 14.58 -5.75 7.47
C THR A 117 14.69 -6.01 8.98
N HIS A 118 14.29 -5.05 9.82
CA HIS A 118 14.54 -5.08 11.27
C HIS A 118 13.26 -5.10 12.13
N PHE A 119 12.13 -5.45 11.52
CA PHE A 119 10.85 -5.63 12.22
C PHE A 119 10.20 -6.94 11.79
N ASP A 120 9.50 -7.58 12.72
CA ASP A 120 8.63 -8.73 12.47
C ASP A 120 7.29 -8.59 13.21
N ASN A 121 6.52 -9.67 13.26
CA ASN A 121 5.21 -9.65 13.92
C ASN A 121 5.28 -9.47 15.45
N SER A 122 6.44 -9.69 16.07
CA SER A 122 6.66 -9.63 17.52
C SER A 122 7.32 -8.32 17.97
N GLY A 123 8.17 -7.73 17.13
CA GLY A 123 8.87 -6.48 17.44
C GLY A 123 10.06 -6.19 16.52
N ILE A 124 11.11 -5.60 17.10
CA ILE A 124 12.38 -5.27 16.44
C ILE A 124 13.31 -6.49 16.46
N THR A 125 13.80 -6.89 15.29
CA THR A 125 14.57 -8.14 15.10
C THR A 125 16.08 -7.95 15.05
N HIS A 126 16.57 -6.70 15.13
CA HIS A 126 18.01 -6.45 15.16
C HIS A 126 18.64 -7.12 16.39
N THR A 127 19.67 -7.93 16.20
CA THR A 127 20.26 -8.77 17.25
C THR A 127 20.77 -7.94 18.43
N GLU A 128 21.41 -6.80 18.15
CA GLU A 128 21.93 -5.87 19.17
C GLU A 128 20.83 -5.13 19.95
N LEU A 129 19.58 -5.16 19.46
CA LEU A 129 18.43 -4.56 20.14
C LEU A 129 17.46 -5.62 20.69
N SER A 130 17.87 -6.89 20.72
CA SER A 130 17.03 -7.98 21.19
C SER A 130 17.17 -8.22 22.70
N GLY A 131 16.06 -8.53 23.38
CA GLY A 131 16.03 -8.90 24.78
C GLY A 131 16.13 -7.73 25.76
N SER A 132 16.52 -8.04 27.00
CA SER A 132 16.53 -7.09 28.13
C SER A 132 17.90 -6.93 28.78
N GLY A 133 18.97 -7.22 28.03
CA GLY A 133 20.35 -7.13 28.50
C GLY A 133 20.85 -5.69 28.59
N THR A 134 22.12 -5.53 28.95
CA THR A 134 22.78 -4.23 28.92
C THR A 134 22.82 -3.67 27.50
N ALA A 135 22.51 -2.39 27.36
CA ALA A 135 22.64 -1.62 26.13
C ALA A 135 23.95 -0.81 26.10
N ALA A 136 24.73 -0.85 27.19
CA ALA A 136 26.03 -0.20 27.27
C ALA A 136 27.14 -1.18 26.90
N ASP A 137 28.14 -0.71 26.16
CA ASP A 137 29.37 -1.48 25.95
C ASP A 137 30.27 -1.35 27.18
N ALA A 138 30.91 -2.46 27.56
CA ALA A 138 31.95 -2.47 28.58
C ALA A 138 33.33 -2.07 28.02
N ALA A 139 33.45 -1.93 26.69
CA ALA A 139 34.68 -1.56 26.02
C ALA A 139 35.01 -0.06 26.18
N GLY A 140 36.30 0.23 26.36
CA GLY A 140 36.84 1.58 26.45
C GLY A 140 36.92 2.15 27.87
N SER A 141 37.44 3.37 27.99
CA SER A 141 37.62 4.08 29.27
C SER A 141 36.61 5.20 29.50
N ALA A 142 35.73 5.44 28.52
CA ALA A 142 34.74 6.49 28.57
C ALA A 142 33.59 6.13 29.52
N LYS A 143 33.24 7.07 30.40
CA LYS A 143 32.14 6.93 31.35
C LYS A 143 30.99 7.86 30.97
N CYS A 144 29.76 7.37 31.15
CA CYS A 144 28.55 8.15 30.98
C CYS A 144 27.68 8.07 32.24
N ALA A 145 27.46 9.20 32.90
CA ALA A 145 26.63 9.27 34.10
C ALA A 145 25.16 8.91 33.82
N LEU A 146 24.66 9.18 32.61
CA LEU A 146 23.28 8.91 32.20
C LEU A 146 22.96 7.41 32.09
N THR A 147 23.95 6.57 31.83
CA THR A 147 23.79 5.12 31.72
C THR A 147 24.10 4.39 33.02
N GLY A 148 24.45 5.12 34.08
CA GLY A 148 24.77 4.56 35.39
C GLY A 148 23.56 4.00 36.13
N ALA A 149 23.81 3.11 37.09
CA ALA A 149 22.79 2.44 37.88
C ALA A 149 21.81 3.42 38.56
N LYS A 150 20.53 3.05 38.61
CA LYS A 150 19.51 3.79 39.37
C LYS A 150 19.88 3.97 40.83
N ALA A 151 20.48 2.94 41.47
CA ALA A 151 20.79 2.94 42.90
C ALA A 151 21.83 4.01 43.28
N SER A 152 22.66 4.43 42.33
CA SER A 152 23.80 5.31 42.54
C SER A 152 23.96 6.27 41.37
N SER A 153 22.87 6.93 40.99
CA SER A 153 22.84 7.81 39.81
C SER A 153 23.35 9.21 40.15
N TYR A 154 24.14 9.79 39.24
CA TYR A 154 24.55 11.21 39.32
C TYR A 154 23.49 12.17 38.74
N LEU A 155 22.38 11.66 38.21
CA LEU A 155 21.31 12.51 37.65
C LEU A 155 20.51 13.25 38.72
N LEU A 156 20.53 12.72 39.94
CA LEU A 156 19.95 13.35 41.12
C LEU A 156 21.11 13.86 41.98
N ASN A 157 21.13 15.15 42.27
CA ASN A 157 22.13 15.76 43.15
C ASN A 157 21.70 15.57 44.61
N GLY A 158 22.13 14.47 45.25
CA GLY A 158 21.90 14.23 46.67
C GLY A 158 22.97 14.87 47.54
N ASP A 159 22.69 15.00 48.84
CA ASP A 159 23.67 15.50 49.82
C ASP A 159 24.89 14.57 49.86
N GLY A 160 26.01 15.04 49.30
CA GLY A 160 27.27 14.31 49.21
C GLY A 160 27.49 13.51 47.91
N GLY A 161 26.56 13.56 46.94
CA GLY A 161 26.73 12.94 45.62
C GLY A 161 25.55 12.10 45.13
N GLN A 162 25.85 10.96 44.52
CA GLN A 162 24.90 10.04 43.86
C GLN A 162 23.64 9.76 44.69
N SER A 163 22.50 9.61 44.03
CA SER A 163 21.22 9.30 44.67
C SER A 163 20.43 8.22 43.93
N THR A 164 19.55 7.53 44.66
CA THR A 164 18.71 6.47 44.11
C THR A 164 17.50 7.04 43.36
N ILE A 165 17.39 6.74 42.06
CA ILE A 165 16.17 7.02 41.28
C ILE A 165 15.11 5.99 41.64
N THR A 166 13.95 6.44 42.15
CA THR A 166 12.85 5.53 42.50
C THR A 166 12.05 5.08 41.27
N GLY A 167 11.73 6.00 40.34
CA GLY A 167 10.98 5.71 39.11
C GLY A 167 11.72 4.86 38.08
N GLU A 168 11.12 4.61 36.92
CA GLU A 168 11.74 3.84 35.81
C GLU A 168 11.98 4.78 34.61
N PRO A 169 13.11 5.51 34.57
CA PRO A 169 13.45 6.32 33.41
C PRO A 169 13.54 5.47 32.15
N VAL A 170 12.95 5.97 31.07
CA VAL A 170 12.94 5.35 29.75
C VAL A 170 13.38 6.35 28.70
N PHE A 171 14.13 5.87 27.71
CA PHE A 171 14.76 6.69 26.68
C PHE A 171 14.47 6.15 25.28
N ALA A 172 14.73 6.98 24.27
CA ALA A 172 14.57 6.62 22.84
C ALA A 172 13.20 5.99 22.53
N GLY A 173 12.12 6.62 22.97
CA GLY A 173 10.75 6.14 22.76
C GLY A 173 10.41 4.84 23.51
N GLY A 174 11.24 4.42 24.46
CA GLY A 174 11.05 3.21 25.25
C GLY A 174 11.94 2.04 24.82
N LEU A 175 12.90 2.24 23.91
CA LEU A 175 13.92 1.22 23.57
C LEU A 175 14.79 0.86 24.77
N PHE A 176 15.14 1.86 25.57
CA PHE A 176 16.03 1.70 26.71
C PHE A 176 15.33 2.11 28.00
N LYS A 177 15.75 1.49 29.10
CA LYS A 177 15.36 1.87 30.46
C LYS A 177 16.57 1.89 31.38
N LEU A 178 16.50 2.71 32.43
CA LEU A 178 17.52 2.71 33.46
C LEU A 178 17.19 1.66 34.54
N GLY A 179 18.16 0.80 34.85
CA GLY A 179 18.07 -0.27 35.85
C GLY A 179 19.37 -0.35 36.66
N ALA A 180 20.02 -1.52 36.62
CA ALA A 180 21.39 -1.68 37.14
C ALA A 180 22.42 -0.88 36.31
N ASP A 181 22.07 -0.59 35.06
CA ASP A 181 22.74 0.25 34.08
C ASP A 181 21.69 0.66 33.03
N LEU A 182 22.11 1.12 31.84
CA LEU A 182 21.21 1.28 30.70
C LEU A 182 20.88 -0.10 30.12
N LEU A 183 19.62 -0.50 30.20
CA LEU A 183 19.14 -1.80 29.73
C LEU A 183 18.28 -1.64 28.47
N LEU A 184 18.36 -2.65 27.59
CA LEU A 184 17.36 -2.88 26.57
C LEU A 184 16.01 -3.21 27.21
N ASN A 185 14.93 -2.83 26.53
CA ASN A 185 13.59 -2.97 27.04
C ASN A 185 12.74 -4.00 26.27
N SER A 186 13.35 -5.13 25.93
CA SER A 186 12.79 -6.18 25.07
C SER A 186 12.13 -5.67 23.78
N PRO A 187 12.81 -4.86 22.94
CA PRO A 187 12.26 -4.42 21.66
C PRO A 187 11.80 -5.55 20.73
N ASN A 188 12.31 -6.76 20.89
CA ASN A 188 11.89 -7.95 20.13
C ASN A 188 10.56 -8.57 20.59
N GLN A 189 10.02 -8.15 21.73
CA GLN A 189 8.81 -8.70 22.33
C GLN A 189 7.75 -7.61 22.60
N ILE A 190 7.74 -6.57 21.77
CA ILE A 190 6.87 -5.39 21.90
C ILE A 190 5.40 -5.78 22.09
N THR A 191 4.91 -6.82 21.40
CA THR A 191 3.52 -7.28 21.51
C THR A 191 3.12 -7.77 22.91
N THR A 192 4.09 -8.17 23.75
CA THR A 192 3.85 -8.66 25.11
C THR A 192 4.22 -7.63 26.19
N THR A 193 5.10 -6.68 25.90
CA THR A 193 5.55 -5.61 26.82
C THR A 193 4.81 -4.28 26.61
N SER A 194 3.86 -4.26 25.67
CA SER A 194 3.28 -3.07 25.02
C SER A 194 2.60 -2.04 25.93
N ALA A 195 2.12 -2.44 27.11
CA ALA A 195 1.32 -1.57 27.96
C ALA A 195 2.12 -0.41 28.59
N LYS A 196 3.45 -0.54 28.68
CA LYS A 196 4.32 0.43 29.38
C LYS A 196 5.05 1.41 28.44
N TYR A 197 5.23 1.07 27.16
CA TYR A 197 6.13 1.79 26.25
C TYR A 197 5.43 2.15 24.94
N LEU A 198 4.50 3.10 25.04
CA LEU A 198 3.55 3.42 23.96
C LEU A 198 4.21 3.93 22.67
N VAL A 199 5.31 4.68 22.75
CA VAL A 199 5.96 5.24 21.54
C VAL A 199 6.61 4.13 20.71
N MET A 200 7.39 3.25 21.34
CA MET A 200 7.95 2.04 20.70
C MET A 200 6.85 1.12 20.16
N LYS A 201 5.79 0.86 20.95
CA LYS A 201 4.64 0.08 20.49
C LYS A 201 3.99 0.70 19.25
N ASN A 202 3.74 2.00 19.27
CA ASN A 202 3.14 2.71 18.16
C ASN A 202 4.00 2.62 16.88
N GLY A 203 5.33 2.68 17.01
CA GLY A 203 6.26 2.45 15.90
C GLY A 203 6.14 1.04 15.30
N HIS A 204 6.00 0.01 16.14
CA HIS A 204 5.76 -1.37 15.69
C HIS A 204 4.37 -1.55 15.06
N ASP A 205 3.32 -1.00 15.66
CA ASP A 205 1.96 -1.01 15.10
C ASP A 205 1.91 -0.33 13.72
N ALA A 206 2.70 0.73 13.52
CA ALA A 206 2.81 1.40 12.22
C ALA A 206 3.43 0.49 11.16
N PHE A 207 4.44 -0.30 11.51
CA PHE A 207 5.02 -1.31 10.63
C PHE A 207 3.99 -2.38 10.25
N LEU A 208 3.23 -2.90 11.22
CA LEU A 208 2.17 -3.88 10.95
C LEU A 208 1.09 -3.28 10.04
N ALA A 209 0.64 -2.07 10.32
CA ALA A 209 -0.35 -1.38 9.51
C ALA A 209 0.12 -1.14 8.07
N ALA A 210 1.41 -0.82 7.87
CA ALA A 210 1.98 -0.60 6.54
C ALA A 210 2.05 -1.89 5.70
N LYS A 211 2.25 -3.06 6.32
CA LYS A 211 2.19 -4.37 5.64
C LYS A 211 0.80 -4.71 5.12
N GLU A 212 -0.23 -4.15 5.73
CA GLU A 212 -1.63 -4.41 5.38
C GLU A 212 -2.16 -3.47 4.31
N ILE A 213 -1.40 -2.45 3.90
CA ILE A 213 -1.81 -1.56 2.80
C ILE A 213 -1.69 -2.35 1.50
N THR A 214 -2.83 -2.60 0.85
CA THR A 214 -2.92 -3.43 -0.35
C THR A 214 -2.04 -2.87 -1.47
N PRO A 215 -1.19 -3.70 -2.12
CA PRO A 215 -0.45 -3.25 -3.30
C PRO A 215 -1.42 -2.82 -4.40
N GLY A 216 -0.95 -1.93 -5.26
CA GLY A 216 -1.73 -1.44 -6.40
C GLY A 216 -2.31 -2.58 -7.25
N PHE A 217 -3.44 -2.31 -7.91
CA PHE A 217 -4.09 -3.29 -8.78
C PHE A 217 -3.12 -3.81 -9.85
N THR A 218 -2.92 -5.13 -9.89
CA THR A 218 -2.16 -5.81 -10.94
C THR A 218 -3.10 -6.57 -11.85
N PHE A 219 -2.91 -6.45 -13.16
CA PHE A 219 -3.66 -7.23 -14.15
C PHE A 219 -3.49 -8.73 -13.90
N LYS A 220 -4.60 -9.47 -13.90
CA LYS A 220 -4.63 -10.92 -13.69
C LYS A 220 -4.94 -11.65 -14.99
N ALA A 221 -4.09 -12.61 -15.35
CA ALA A 221 -4.34 -13.54 -16.45
C ALA A 221 -5.51 -14.51 -16.13
N PRO A 222 -6.09 -15.22 -17.12
CA PRO A 222 -7.19 -16.15 -16.89
C PRO A 222 -6.94 -17.16 -15.76
N THR A 223 -5.75 -17.77 -15.72
CA THR A 223 -5.35 -18.72 -14.67
C THR A 223 -5.35 -18.09 -13.27
N GLN A 224 -5.01 -16.81 -13.17
CA GLN A 224 -5.02 -16.08 -11.90
C GLN A 224 -6.45 -15.66 -11.51
N LEU A 225 -7.29 -15.31 -12.49
CA LEU A 225 -8.71 -14.98 -12.25
C LEU A 225 -9.53 -16.19 -11.82
N ALA A 226 -9.16 -17.39 -12.29
CA ALA A 226 -9.77 -18.66 -11.88
C ALA A 226 -9.69 -18.91 -10.36
N HIS A 227 -8.72 -18.30 -9.69
CA HIS A 227 -8.53 -18.39 -8.24
C HIS A 227 -8.88 -17.09 -7.49
N ASP A 228 -9.34 -16.04 -8.18
CA ASP A 228 -9.76 -14.80 -7.55
C ASP A 228 -11.26 -14.88 -7.17
N GLU A 229 -11.55 -14.78 -5.88
CA GLU A 229 -12.92 -14.90 -5.37
C GLU A 229 -13.83 -13.74 -5.81
N ASP A 230 -13.30 -12.52 -6.00
CA ASP A 230 -14.10 -11.42 -6.52
C ASP A 230 -14.48 -11.69 -7.99
N PHE A 231 -13.56 -12.23 -8.78
CA PHE A 231 -13.83 -12.61 -10.16
C PHE A 231 -14.81 -13.79 -10.25
N LYS A 232 -14.62 -14.85 -9.45
CA LYS A 232 -15.54 -16.00 -9.40
C LYS A 232 -16.97 -15.56 -9.10
N ASN A 233 -17.16 -14.61 -8.19
CA ASN A 233 -18.47 -14.04 -7.89
C ASN A 233 -19.07 -13.30 -9.09
N ALA A 234 -18.27 -12.51 -9.82
CA ALA A 234 -18.71 -11.87 -11.06
C ALA A 234 -19.05 -12.91 -12.15
N TYR A 235 -18.25 -13.97 -12.28
CA TYR A 235 -18.47 -15.06 -13.22
C TYR A 235 -19.79 -15.79 -12.93
N ARG A 236 -20.07 -16.12 -11.67
CA ARG A 236 -21.36 -16.73 -11.27
C ARG A 236 -22.54 -15.87 -11.71
N ARG A 237 -22.51 -14.58 -11.41
CA ARG A 237 -23.60 -13.66 -11.76
C ARG A 237 -23.81 -13.52 -13.27
N GLN A 238 -22.74 -13.26 -14.00
CA GLN A 238 -22.83 -12.87 -15.42
C GLN A 238 -22.87 -14.07 -16.36
N VAL A 239 -22.08 -15.12 -16.09
CA VAL A 239 -21.95 -16.29 -16.96
C VAL A 239 -22.98 -17.35 -16.61
N LEU A 240 -23.02 -17.75 -15.33
CA LEU A 240 -23.91 -18.81 -14.85
C LEU A 240 -25.34 -18.31 -14.56
N GLY A 241 -25.53 -16.99 -14.44
CA GLY A 241 -26.83 -16.40 -14.14
C GLY A 241 -27.28 -16.65 -12.69
N ASP A 242 -26.35 -17.02 -11.81
CA ASP A 242 -26.63 -17.26 -10.40
C ASP A 242 -26.90 -15.94 -9.68
N LYS A 243 -28.08 -15.84 -9.08
CA LYS A 243 -28.54 -14.65 -8.34
C LYS A 243 -28.43 -14.82 -6.82
N LYS A 244 -28.10 -16.01 -6.33
CA LYS A 244 -27.97 -16.32 -4.90
C LYS A 244 -26.54 -16.05 -4.46
N LEU A 245 -26.31 -14.90 -3.84
CA LEU A 245 -24.96 -14.51 -3.41
C LEU A 245 -24.52 -15.24 -2.13
N ASP A 246 -25.47 -15.60 -1.26
CA ASP A 246 -25.17 -16.13 0.07
C ASP A 246 -25.15 -17.67 0.12
N GLU A 247 -25.79 -18.35 -0.85
CA GLU A 247 -25.82 -19.81 -1.01
C GLU A 247 -25.65 -20.17 -2.50
N PRO A 248 -24.41 -20.21 -3.01
CA PRO A 248 -24.16 -20.49 -4.41
C PRO A 248 -24.45 -21.96 -4.76
N ASP A 249 -25.12 -22.19 -5.89
CA ASP A 249 -25.60 -23.52 -6.29
C ASP A 249 -24.45 -24.48 -6.72
N ALA A 250 -23.25 -23.96 -7.05
CA ALA A 250 -22.03 -24.74 -7.33
C ALA A 250 -20.71 -23.90 -7.25
N PRO A 251 -19.55 -24.53 -6.96
CA PRO A 251 -18.24 -23.88 -7.10
C PRO A 251 -17.93 -23.52 -8.55
N VAL A 252 -17.21 -22.42 -8.77
CA VAL A 252 -16.69 -22.06 -10.10
C VAL A 252 -15.42 -22.86 -10.35
N GLU A 253 -15.48 -23.79 -11.29
CA GLU A 253 -14.34 -24.59 -11.73
C GLU A 253 -13.29 -23.74 -12.45
N ALA A 254 -12.02 -23.90 -12.09
CA ALA A 254 -10.93 -23.10 -12.65
C ALA A 254 -10.84 -23.22 -14.18
N ASN A 255 -10.97 -24.44 -14.71
CA ASN A 255 -10.95 -24.71 -16.15
C ASN A 255 -12.09 -24.02 -16.91
N ALA A 256 -13.25 -23.79 -16.28
CA ALA A 256 -14.37 -23.10 -16.90
C ALA A 256 -14.09 -21.60 -17.08
N VAL A 257 -13.37 -21.00 -16.13
CA VAL A 257 -12.90 -19.61 -16.23
C VAL A 257 -11.88 -19.48 -17.36
N GLU A 258 -10.87 -20.35 -17.36
CA GLU A 258 -9.80 -20.31 -18.36
C GLU A 258 -10.33 -20.52 -19.79
N THR A 259 -11.21 -21.51 -19.97
CA THR A 259 -11.82 -21.81 -21.28
C THR A 259 -12.72 -20.68 -21.77
N ALA A 260 -13.44 -19.99 -20.88
CA ALA A 260 -14.34 -18.90 -21.24
C ALA A 260 -13.61 -17.70 -21.87
N PHE A 261 -12.36 -17.46 -21.47
CA PHE A 261 -11.53 -16.40 -22.05
C PHE A 261 -10.90 -16.79 -23.40
N GLY A 262 -10.68 -18.08 -23.64
CA GLY A 262 -9.91 -18.59 -24.78
C GLY A 262 -8.45 -18.13 -24.74
N SER A 263 -7.73 -18.27 -25.86
CA SER A 263 -6.29 -17.97 -25.95
C SER A 263 -5.92 -16.48 -26.00
N LYS A 264 -6.90 -15.56 -25.95
CA LYS A 264 -6.69 -14.16 -26.38
C LYS A 264 -6.79 -13.09 -25.29
N MET A 265 -7.15 -13.41 -24.05
CA MET A 265 -7.36 -12.39 -23.02
C MET A 265 -6.12 -11.53 -22.73
N ALA A 266 -4.93 -12.14 -22.66
CA ALA A 266 -3.70 -11.39 -22.42
C ALA A 266 -3.41 -10.39 -23.55
N THR A 267 -3.74 -10.75 -24.80
CA THR A 267 -3.56 -9.91 -25.99
C THR A 267 -4.66 -8.85 -26.13
N GLU A 268 -5.90 -9.18 -25.76
CA GLU A 268 -7.07 -8.30 -25.93
C GLU A 268 -7.26 -7.31 -24.77
N CYS A 269 -6.83 -7.64 -23.56
CA CYS A 269 -7.27 -6.93 -22.35
C CYS A 269 -6.15 -6.36 -21.47
N LYS A 270 -4.88 -6.68 -21.74
CA LYS A 270 -3.77 -6.16 -20.93
C LYS A 270 -3.41 -4.73 -21.32
N ASP A 271 -3.10 -4.52 -22.59
CA ASP A 271 -2.56 -3.22 -23.07
C ASP A 271 -3.37 -2.60 -24.22
N PHE A 272 -4.39 -3.29 -24.74
CA PHE A 272 -5.20 -2.86 -25.89
C PHE A 272 -4.37 -2.33 -27.09
N PRO A 273 -3.24 -2.97 -27.45
CA PRO A 273 -2.17 -2.36 -28.26
C PRO A 273 -2.63 -1.91 -29.67
N ASP A 274 -3.69 -2.52 -30.22
CA ASP A 274 -4.16 -2.24 -31.58
C ASP A 274 -5.52 -1.51 -31.63
N THR A 275 -5.93 -0.86 -30.53
CA THR A 275 -7.23 -0.19 -30.45
C THR A 275 -7.06 1.31 -30.60
N LYS A 276 -7.16 1.80 -31.84
CA LYS A 276 -7.30 3.24 -32.12
C LYS A 276 -8.73 3.69 -31.84
N VAL A 277 -8.85 4.79 -31.11
CA VAL A 277 -10.12 5.43 -30.74
C VAL A 277 -10.13 6.89 -31.18
N ILE A 278 -11.30 7.49 -31.25
CA ILE A 278 -11.43 8.92 -31.54
C ILE A 278 -10.66 9.76 -30.51
N ASP A 279 -10.07 10.87 -30.96
CA ASP A 279 -9.53 11.87 -30.06
C ASP A 279 -10.61 12.88 -29.69
N VAL A 280 -11.21 12.69 -28.51
CA VAL A 280 -12.24 13.60 -27.97
C VAL A 280 -11.69 14.99 -27.61
N THR A 281 -10.37 15.18 -27.61
CA THR A 281 -9.73 16.50 -27.42
C THR A 281 -9.56 17.29 -28.72
N GLY A 282 -9.75 16.64 -29.87
CA GLY A 282 -9.64 17.25 -31.20
C GLY A 282 -8.21 17.60 -31.62
N LYS A 283 -7.18 17.10 -30.91
CA LYS A 283 -5.77 17.40 -31.19
C LYS A 283 -5.15 16.52 -32.27
N GLN A 284 -5.70 15.32 -32.47
CA GLN A 284 -5.23 14.33 -33.44
C GLN A 284 -6.38 13.89 -34.36
N THR A 285 -6.21 14.11 -35.66
CA THR A 285 -7.18 13.70 -36.69
C THR A 285 -7.18 12.20 -36.94
N GLU A 286 -6.07 11.49 -36.67
CA GLU A 286 -5.94 10.04 -36.89
C GLU A 286 -6.45 9.18 -35.72
N GLY A 287 -6.95 9.81 -34.65
CA GLY A 287 -7.30 9.15 -33.40
C GLY A 287 -6.09 8.79 -32.54
N LYS A 288 -6.36 8.28 -31.33
CA LYS A 288 -5.37 7.98 -30.29
C LYS A 288 -5.42 6.49 -29.92
N GLU A 289 -4.30 5.91 -29.50
CA GLU A 289 -4.30 4.54 -28.98
C GLU A 289 -4.94 4.47 -27.59
N LEU A 290 -5.88 3.54 -27.40
CA LEU A 290 -6.58 3.35 -26.12
C LEU A 290 -5.64 3.03 -24.95
N SER A 291 -4.51 2.38 -25.25
CA SER A 291 -3.43 2.10 -24.31
C SER A 291 -2.94 3.38 -23.61
N THR A 292 -2.83 4.49 -24.36
CA THR A 292 -2.26 5.77 -23.92
C THR A 292 -3.23 6.67 -23.15
N ILE A 293 -4.52 6.34 -23.12
CA ILE A 293 -5.53 7.14 -22.42
C ILE A 293 -5.61 6.66 -20.97
N ASN A 294 -5.14 7.45 -20.01
CA ASN A 294 -5.19 7.12 -18.59
C ASN A 294 -6.15 8.01 -17.79
N ASP A 295 -6.65 9.07 -18.40
CA ASP A 295 -7.62 9.96 -17.80
C ASP A 295 -9.02 9.34 -17.82
N LEU A 296 -9.69 9.31 -16.67
CA LEU A 296 -11.00 8.66 -16.54
C LEU A 296 -12.09 9.43 -17.29
N ASP A 297 -12.03 10.77 -17.29
CA ASP A 297 -13.00 11.62 -17.98
C ASP A 297 -12.86 11.48 -19.51
N GLU A 298 -11.63 11.40 -20.01
CA GLU A 298 -11.35 11.10 -21.42
C GLU A 298 -11.89 9.70 -21.79
N LEU A 299 -11.64 8.68 -20.97
CA LEU A 299 -12.16 7.32 -21.19
C LEU A 299 -13.69 7.28 -21.18
N GLU A 300 -14.36 7.98 -20.26
CA GLU A 300 -15.82 8.05 -20.22
C GLU A 300 -16.39 8.68 -21.50
N LYS A 301 -15.84 9.82 -21.93
CA LYS A 301 -16.28 10.49 -23.17
C LYS A 301 -16.09 9.61 -24.40
N VAL A 302 -14.96 8.91 -24.50
CA VAL A 302 -14.71 7.96 -25.60
C VAL A 302 -15.72 6.83 -25.57
N LEU A 303 -16.02 6.25 -24.39
CA LEU A 303 -17.02 5.19 -24.28
C LEU A 303 -18.41 5.68 -24.70
N THR A 304 -18.86 6.81 -24.17
CA THR A 304 -20.16 7.41 -24.48
C THR A 304 -20.32 7.64 -25.99
N HIS A 305 -19.29 8.18 -26.65
CA HIS A 305 -19.31 8.37 -28.10
C HIS A 305 -19.61 7.06 -28.86
N TYR A 306 -18.90 5.98 -28.54
CA TYR A 306 -19.10 4.71 -29.24
C TYR A 306 -20.46 4.08 -28.93
N GLN A 307 -20.95 4.20 -27.68
CA GLN A 307 -22.27 3.71 -27.30
C GLN A 307 -23.40 4.48 -28.01
N GLU A 308 -23.30 5.80 -28.10
CA GLU A 308 -24.26 6.63 -28.83
C GLU A 308 -24.26 6.31 -30.33
N ALA A 309 -23.08 6.19 -30.94
CA ALA A 309 -22.94 5.79 -32.34
C ALA A 309 -23.56 4.42 -32.61
N ARG A 310 -23.36 3.46 -31.69
CA ARG A 310 -23.96 2.13 -31.78
C ARG A 310 -25.48 2.17 -31.65
N LEU A 311 -26.00 2.94 -30.71
CA LEU A 311 -27.44 3.10 -30.51
C LEU A 311 -28.12 3.73 -31.73
N ALA A 312 -27.48 4.73 -32.35
CA ALA A 312 -27.93 5.31 -33.61
C ALA A 312 -27.97 4.27 -34.75
N SER A 313 -26.91 3.45 -34.89
CA SER A 313 -26.85 2.36 -35.88
C SER A 313 -27.95 1.32 -35.68
N LEU A 314 -28.16 0.86 -34.44
CA LEU A 314 -29.20 -0.12 -34.12
C LEU A 314 -30.61 0.43 -34.40
N ASN A 315 -30.86 1.71 -34.07
CA ASN A 315 -32.14 2.34 -34.39
C ASN A 315 -32.39 2.42 -35.90
N LYS A 316 -31.34 2.67 -36.69
CA LYS A 316 -31.43 2.64 -38.15
C LYS A 316 -31.73 1.24 -38.68
N GLU A 317 -31.01 0.22 -38.21
CA GLU A 317 -31.25 -1.19 -38.58
C GLU A 317 -32.68 -1.64 -38.22
N ILE A 318 -33.17 -1.28 -37.02
CA ILE A 318 -34.55 -1.57 -36.61
C ILE A 318 -35.56 -0.88 -37.52
N THR A 319 -35.29 0.35 -37.94
CA THR A 319 -36.16 1.10 -38.85
C THR A 319 -36.19 0.45 -40.23
N GLU A 320 -35.03 0.09 -40.77
CA GLU A 320 -34.90 -0.62 -42.05
C GLU A 320 -35.61 -1.98 -42.01
N LEU A 321 -35.44 -2.75 -40.93
CA LEU A 321 -36.14 -4.04 -40.74
C LEU A 321 -37.67 -3.86 -40.66
N LYS A 322 -38.15 -2.81 -39.98
CA LYS A 322 -39.59 -2.49 -39.93
C LYS A 322 -40.14 -2.14 -41.31
N ASP A 323 -39.41 -1.39 -42.12
CA ASP A 323 -39.84 -1.02 -43.46
C ASP A 323 -39.78 -2.20 -44.45
N GLN A 324 -38.80 -3.09 -44.31
CA GLN A 324 -38.76 -4.37 -45.03
C GLN A 324 -39.93 -5.28 -44.65
N LEU A 325 -40.30 -5.34 -43.37
CA LEU A 325 -41.48 -6.07 -42.90
C LEU A 325 -42.78 -5.52 -43.48
N LYS A 326 -42.95 -4.18 -43.52
CA LYS A 326 -44.12 -3.54 -44.14
C LYS A 326 -44.24 -3.86 -45.63
N THR A 327 -43.13 -3.79 -46.36
CA THR A 327 -43.12 -4.08 -47.81
C THR A 327 -43.35 -5.56 -48.12
N LEU A 328 -42.87 -6.47 -47.28
CA LEU A 328 -43.19 -7.90 -47.38
C LEU A 328 -44.67 -8.18 -47.06
N GLY A 329 -45.23 -7.53 -46.04
CA GLY A 329 -46.65 -7.63 -45.71
C GLY A 329 -47.56 -7.12 -46.83
N ALA A 330 -47.20 -6.00 -47.46
CA ALA A 330 -47.93 -5.45 -48.61
C ALA A 330 -47.90 -6.41 -49.82
N LYS A 331 -46.74 -7.02 -50.12
CA LYS A 331 -46.61 -8.02 -51.20
C LYS A 331 -47.34 -9.34 -50.91
N ALA A 332 -47.54 -9.69 -49.65
CA ALA A 332 -48.33 -10.86 -49.27
C ALA A 332 -49.84 -10.60 -49.43
N ALA A 333 -50.31 -9.39 -49.13
CA ALA A 333 -51.70 -8.97 -49.34
C ALA A 333 -52.09 -8.92 -50.84
N GLU A 334 -51.19 -8.51 -51.72
CA GLU A 334 -51.43 -8.50 -53.18
C GLU A 334 -51.47 -9.90 -53.84
N LYS A 335 -51.02 -10.95 -53.13
CA LYS A 335 -50.95 -12.33 -53.66
C LYS A 335 -52.08 -13.25 -53.19
N THR A 336 -53.12 -12.72 -52.55
CA THR A 336 -54.32 -13.50 -52.23
C THR A 336 -55.43 -13.06 -53.20
N PRO A 337 -55.66 -13.77 -54.32
CA PRO A 337 -56.77 -13.46 -55.21
C PRO A 337 -58.06 -14.08 -54.63
N GLU A 338 -59.13 -13.29 -54.58
CA GLU A 338 -60.50 -13.80 -54.66
C GLU A 338 -60.80 -14.30 -56.08
#